data_AF-D5CS47-F1
#
_entry.id   AF-D5CS47-F1
#
_cell.length_a   1.000
_cell.length_b   1.000
_cell.length_c   1.000
_cell.angle_alpha   90.00
_cell.angle_beta   90.00
_cell.angle_gamma   90.00
#
_symmetry.space_group_name_H-M   'P 1'
#
loop_
_entity.id
_entity.type
_entity.pdbx_description
1 polymer ?
#
loop_
_entity_poly.entity_id
_entity_poly.type
_entity_poly.pdbx_seq_one_letter_code
_entity_poly.pdbx_strand_id
1 'polypeptide(L)'
;MERHLIVARIHRGLSWFYGLLTLLFIIATVMSEHEISPLASIYFMIIFGGMFALHFFTSRGASHTKNWARKTSIGIALLMLLGFPVGTVIGVYLLMNTTGGWDDESANPDPVVQESNS
;
A
#
# COMPACT_ATOMS: atom_id res chain seq x y z
N MET A 1 7.66 -11.35 -11.39
CA MET A 1 6.42 -10.72 -10.89
C MET A 1 6.55 -9.24 -11.15
N GLU A 2 5.57 -8.63 -11.82
CA GLU A 2 5.62 -7.20 -12.11
C GLU A 2 5.64 -6.36 -10.82
N ARG A 3 6.46 -5.31 -10.78
CA ARG A 3 6.72 -4.51 -9.57
C ARG A 3 5.45 -3.92 -8.96
N HIS A 4 4.52 -3.49 -9.81
CA HIS A 4 3.23 -2.94 -9.39
C HIS A 4 2.37 -3.97 -8.61
N LEU A 5 2.43 -5.26 -8.96
CA LEU A 5 1.74 -6.34 -8.23
C LEU A 5 2.38 -6.59 -6.86
N ILE A 6 3.71 -6.49 -6.74
CA ILE A 6 4.41 -6.61 -5.46
C ILE A 6 3.91 -5.51 -4.51
N VAL A 7 3.90 -4.25 -4.98
CA VAL A 7 3.40 -3.10 -4.22
C VAL A 7 1.93 -3.27 -3.84
N ALA A 8 1.10 -3.73 -4.76
CA ALA A 8 -0.31 -4.02 -4.49
C ALA A 8 -0.49 -5.08 -3.40
N ARG A 9 0.33 -6.14 -3.39
CA ARG A 9 0.30 -7.21 -2.37
C ARG A 9 0.77 -6.72 -1.01
N ILE A 10 1.84 -5.93 -0.94
CA ILE A 10 2.32 -5.35 0.32
C ILE A 10 1.24 -4.47 0.93
N HIS A 11 0.65 -3.57 0.15
CA HIS A 11 -0.45 -2.73 0.62
C HIS A 11 -1.67 -3.54 1.02
N ARG A 12 -1.97 -4.64 0.33
CA ARG A 12 -3.06 -5.54 0.74
C ARG A 12 -2.76 -6.19 2.08
N GLY A 13 -1.54 -6.70 2.29
CA GLY A 13 -1.12 -7.29 3.56
C GLY A 13 -1.20 -6.29 4.72
N LEU A 14 -0.68 -5.07 4.50
CA LEU A 14 -0.78 -3.97 5.49
C LEU A 14 -2.22 -3.58 5.78
N SER A 15 -3.06 -3.50 4.74
CA SER A 15 -4.49 -3.26 4.91
C SER A 15 -5.10 -4.32 5.83
N TRP A 16 -4.96 -5.61 5.52
CA TRP A 16 -5.48 -6.67 6.41
C TRP A 16 -4.93 -6.58 7.84
N PHE A 17 -3.65 -6.26 8.01
CA PHE A 17 -3.05 -6.08 9.34
C PHE A 17 -3.73 -4.96 10.14
N TYR A 18 -3.84 -3.75 9.57
CA TYR A 18 -4.49 -2.62 10.25
C TYR A 18 -6.00 -2.84 10.42
N GLY A 19 -6.65 -3.50 9.46
CA GLY A 19 -8.06 -3.86 9.55
C GLY A 19 -8.33 -4.86 10.67
N LEU A 20 -7.48 -5.87 10.81
CA LEU A 20 -7.57 -6.84 11.90
C LEU A 20 -7.34 -6.18 13.26
N LEU A 21 -6.34 -5.31 13.40
CA LEU A 21 -6.13 -4.55 14.64
C LEU A 21 -7.33 -3.69 15.01
N THR A 22 -7.91 -3.01 14.01
CA THR A 22 -9.13 -2.20 14.20
C THR A 22 -10.30 -3.07 14.66
N LEU A 23 -10.50 -4.22 14.02
CA LEU A 23 -11.57 -5.16 14.36
C LEU A 23 -11.39 -5.74 15.77
N LEU A 24 -10.17 -6.17 16.12
CA LEU A 24 -9.85 -6.70 17.45
C LEU A 24 -10.07 -5.64 18.53
N PHE A 25 -9.70 -4.39 18.27
CA PHE A 25 -9.97 -3.29 19.19
C PHE A 25 -11.48 -3.07 19.37
N ILE A 26 -12.27 -3.06 18.29
CA ILE A 26 -13.74 -2.94 18.38
C ILE A 26 -14.29 -4.07 19.26
N ILE A 27 -13.92 -5.32 18.98
CA ILE A 27 -14.35 -6.48 19.77
C ILE A 27 -13.95 -6.30 21.24
N ALA A 28 -12.71 -5.93 21.52
CA ALA A 28 -12.24 -5.69 22.89
C ALA A 28 -13.04 -4.59 23.59
N THR A 29 -13.35 -3.48 22.91
CA THR A 29 -14.13 -2.39 23.50
C THR A 29 -15.58 -2.77 23.78
N VAL A 30 -16.19 -3.61 22.94
CA VAL A 30 -17.56 -4.09 23.10
C VAL A 30 -17.67 -5.16 24.18
N MET A 31 -16.63 -5.99 24.36
CA MET A 31 -16.59 -7.06 25.36
C MET A 31 -16.03 -6.61 26.72
N SER A 32 -15.38 -5.46 26.78
CA SER A 32 -14.77 -4.93 28.00
C SER A 32 -15.83 -4.36 28.93
N GLU A 33 -15.79 -4.75 30.21
CA GLU A 33 -16.55 -4.10 31.28
C GLU A 33 -15.93 -2.76 31.69
N HIS A 34 -14.68 -2.50 31.31
CA HIS A 34 -14.02 -1.21 31.51
C HIS A 34 -14.43 -0.19 30.45
N GLU A 35 -14.84 0.99 30.90
CA GLU A 35 -15.11 2.13 30.04
C GLU A 35 -13.81 2.69 29.44
N ILE A 36 -13.67 2.57 28.13
CA ILE A 36 -12.65 3.28 27.36
C ILE A 36 -13.22 4.64 26.97
N SER A 37 -12.41 5.69 27.13
CA SER A 37 -12.80 7.05 26.72
C SER A 37 -13.30 7.07 25.26
N PRO A 38 -14.50 7.59 24.98
CA PRO A 38 -15.03 7.67 23.62
C PRO A 38 -14.10 8.41 22.67
N LEU A 39 -13.44 9.46 23.17
CA LEU A 39 -12.48 10.23 22.39
C LEU A 39 -11.25 9.39 22.00
N ALA A 40 -10.72 8.58 22.92
CA ALA A 40 -9.60 7.68 22.64
C ALA A 40 -9.98 6.62 21.59
N SER A 41 -11.19 6.06 21.68
CA SER A 41 -11.72 5.11 20.70
C SER A 41 -11.85 5.74 19.31
N ILE A 42 -12.34 6.98 19.22
CA ILE A 42 -12.44 7.71 17.94
C ILE A 42 -11.04 7.94 17.34
N TYR A 43 -10.06 8.40 18.14
CA TYR A 43 -8.70 8.58 17.65
C TYR A 43 -8.09 7.27 17.15
N PHE A 44 -8.29 6.17 17.90
CA PHE A 44 -7.83 4.85 17.48
C PHE A 44 -8.48 4.45 16.13
N MET A 45 -9.79 4.61 15.99
CA MET A 45 -10.51 4.30 14.75
C MET A 45 -10.04 5.12 13.56
N ILE A 46 -9.82 6.43 13.75
CA ILE A 46 -9.36 7.31 12.68
C ILE A 46 -7.94 6.91 12.24
N ILE A 47 -7.05 6.64 13.18
CA ILE A 47 -5.66 6.29 12.87
C ILE A 47 -5.60 4.90 12.22
N PHE A 48 -6.08 3.85 12.90
CA PHE A 48 -5.92 2.48 12.42
C PHE A 48 -6.89 2.14 11.27
N GLY A 49 -8.14 2.59 11.37
CA GLY A 49 -9.12 2.46 10.29
C GLY A 49 -8.76 3.32 9.06
N GLY A 50 -8.21 4.51 9.29
CA GLY A 50 -7.66 5.35 8.22
C GLY A 50 -6.48 4.68 7.51
N MET A 51 -5.56 4.06 8.26
CA MET A 51 -4.45 3.29 7.68
C MET A 51 -4.92 2.07 6.89
N PHE A 52 -5.94 1.35 7.39
CA PHE A 52 -6.60 0.27 6.64
C PHE A 52 -7.11 0.77 5.29
N ALA A 53 -7.88 1.87 5.29
CA ALA A 53 -8.45 2.45 4.08
C ALA A 53 -7.36 2.93 3.11
N LEU A 54 -6.38 3.68 3.61
CA LEU A 54 -5.26 4.21 2.82
C LEU A 54 -4.52 3.09 2.08
N HIS A 55 -4.16 2.01 2.78
CA HIS A 55 -3.50 0.86 2.16
C HIS A 55 -4.42 0.08 1.22
N PHE A 56 -5.70 -0.07 1.55
CA PHE A 56 -6.67 -0.76 0.69
C PHE A 56 -6.84 -0.05 -0.66
N PHE A 57 -7.06 1.27 -0.64
CA PHE A 57 -7.21 2.07 -1.85
C PHE A 57 -5.91 2.10 -2.66
N THR A 58 -4.76 2.26 -1.99
CA THR A 58 -3.46 2.24 -2.68
C THR A 58 -3.16 0.89 -3.31
N SER A 59 -3.53 -0.23 -2.65
CA SER A 59 -3.44 -1.58 -3.23
C SER A 59 -4.26 -1.71 -4.52
N ARG A 60 -5.50 -1.21 -4.51
CA ARG A 60 -6.38 -1.24 -5.69
C ARG A 60 -5.85 -0.35 -6.82
N GLY A 61 -5.33 0.82 -6.50
CA GLY A 61 -4.70 1.70 -7.48
C GLY A 61 -3.43 1.09 -8.09
N ALA A 62 -2.60 0.46 -7.26
CA ALA A 62 -1.37 -0.19 -7.69
C ALA A 62 -1.64 -1.40 -8.59
N SER A 63 -2.69 -2.20 -8.33
CA SER A 63 -3.09 -3.31 -9.21
C SER A 63 -3.60 -2.89 -10.59
N HIS A 64 -3.87 -1.60 -10.79
CA HIS A 64 -4.28 -1.03 -12.07
C HIS A 64 -3.24 -0.02 -12.61
N THR A 65 -1.97 -0.15 -12.19
CA THR A 65 -0.84 0.70 -12.62
C THR A 65 -1.12 2.21 -12.57
N LYS A 66 -1.96 2.68 -11.63
CA LYS A 66 -2.34 4.09 -11.60
C LYS A 66 -1.20 4.97 -11.09
N ASN A 67 -0.91 6.06 -11.82
CA ASN A 67 0.11 7.05 -11.46
C ASN A 67 -0.07 7.67 -10.06
N TRP A 68 -1.31 7.91 -9.63
CA TRP A 68 -1.58 8.41 -8.28
C TRP A 68 -1.20 7.39 -7.21
N ALA A 69 -1.42 6.09 -7.48
CA ALA A 69 -1.10 5.03 -6.54
C ALA A 69 0.41 4.91 -6.33
N ARG A 70 1.20 5.14 -7.39
CA ARG A 70 2.65 5.24 -7.29
C ARG A 70 3.09 6.39 -6.37
N LYS A 71 2.56 7.61 -6.58
CA LYS A 71 2.86 8.77 -5.72
C LYS A 71 2.47 8.52 -4.27
N THR A 72 1.28 7.99 -4.03
CA THR A 72 0.79 7.64 -2.70
C THR A 72 1.66 6.57 -2.05
N SER A 73 2.08 5.54 -2.79
CA SER A 73 2.96 4.47 -2.28
C SER A 73 4.32 5.02 -1.85
N ILE A 74 4.89 5.98 -2.59
CA ILE A 74 6.14 6.66 -2.22
C ILE A 74 5.95 7.46 -0.92
N GLY A 75 4.87 8.25 -0.81
CA GLY A 75 4.56 8.99 0.42
C GLY A 75 4.40 8.07 1.64
N ILE A 76 3.63 6.99 1.48
CA ILE A 76 3.46 5.95 2.52
C ILE A 76 4.80 5.32 2.88
N ALA A 77 5.63 5.00 1.88
CA ALA A 77 6.91 4.36 2.11
C ALA A 77 7.85 5.26 2.93
N LEU A 78 7.88 6.56 2.65
CA LEU A 78 8.64 7.54 3.44
C LEU A 78 8.15 7.62 4.88
N LEU A 79 6.82 7.62 5.10
CA LEU A 79 6.26 7.57 6.45
C LEU A 79 6.65 6.28 7.19
N MET A 80 6.62 5.15 6.49
CA MET A 80 7.00 3.84 7.04
C MET A 80 8.47 3.79 7.44
N LEU A 81 9.37 4.55 6.79
CA LEU A 81 10.78 4.61 7.19
C LEU A 81 10.99 5.04 8.65
N LEU A 82 10.06 5.82 9.21
CA LEU A 82 10.10 6.28 10.60
C LEU A 82 9.66 5.19 11.61
N GLY A 83 8.99 4.13 11.15
CA GLY A 83 8.46 3.05 11.99
C GLY A 83 9.46 1.95 12.34
N PHE A 84 10.73 2.31 12.61
CA PHE A 84 11.85 1.37 12.79
C PHE A 84 11.56 0.27 13.85
N PRO A 85 12.01 -0.98 13.63
CA PRO A 85 12.74 -1.48 12.45
C PRO A 85 11.84 -2.01 11.32
N VAL A 86 10.66 -2.52 11.67
CA VAL A 86 9.78 -3.21 10.72
C VAL A 86 9.25 -2.26 9.64
N GLY A 87 8.83 -1.06 10.04
CA GLY A 87 8.38 -0.04 9.11
C GLY A 87 9.46 0.33 8.10
N THR A 88 10.71 0.44 8.56
CA THR A 88 11.85 0.78 7.70
C THR A 88 12.09 -0.25 6.61
N VAL A 89 12.10 -1.54 6.96
CA VAL A 89 12.28 -2.62 5.96
C VAL A 89 11.17 -2.60 4.92
N ILE A 90 9.91 -2.46 5.34
CA ILE A 90 8.75 -2.41 4.44
C ILE A 90 8.79 -1.14 3.58
N GLY A 91 9.16 0.01 4.16
CA GLY A 91 9.28 1.28 3.46
C GLY A 91 10.34 1.25 2.37
N VAL A 92 11.54 0.75 2.68
CA VAL A 92 12.60 0.55 1.67
C VAL A 92 12.12 -0.37 0.55
N TYR A 93 11.47 -1.48 0.91
CA TYR A 93 10.98 -2.44 -0.09
C TYR A 93 9.90 -1.83 -1.00
N LEU A 94 8.99 -1.01 -0.46
CA LEU A 94 8.02 -0.26 -1.25
C LEU A 94 8.69 0.77 -2.17
N LEU A 95 9.69 1.51 -1.70
CA LEU A 95 10.44 2.47 -2.51
C LEU A 95 11.12 1.78 -3.71
N MET A 96 11.83 0.69 -3.47
CA MET A 96 12.52 -0.06 -4.54
C MET A 96 11.56 -0.58 -5.63
N ASN A 97 10.33 -0.91 -5.26
CA ASN A 97 9.32 -1.41 -6.20
C ASN A 97 8.43 -0.30 -6.80
N THR A 98 8.51 0.93 -6.31
CA THR A 98 7.78 2.10 -6.85
C THR A 98 8.67 3.00 -7.71
N THR A 99 10.00 2.91 -7.60
CA THR A 99 10.93 3.74 -8.39
C THR A 99 11.13 3.25 -9.83
N GLY A 100 10.98 1.95 -10.11
CA GLY A 100 10.96 1.42 -11.48
C GLY A 100 9.69 1.80 -12.25
N GLY A 101 9.77 1.92 -13.58
CA GLY A 101 8.60 2.12 -14.44
C GLY A 101 7.59 0.99 -14.23
N TRP A 102 6.33 1.34 -13.96
CA TRP A 102 5.21 0.38 -13.94
C TRP A 102 4.63 0.17 -15.35
N ASP A 103 5.14 0.93 -16.34
CA ASP A 103 4.56 1.11 -17.67
C ASP A 103 5.45 0.52 -18.80
N ASP A 104 6.54 -0.19 -18.44
CA ASP A 104 7.59 -0.63 -19.40
C ASP A 104 7.27 -1.97 -20.10
N GLU A 105 6.04 -2.15 -20.58
CA GLU A 105 5.70 -3.20 -21.56
C GLU A 105 5.42 -2.62 -22.96
N SER A 106 5.31 -1.28 -23.10
CA SER A 106 5.21 -0.60 -24.41
C SER A 106 6.52 0.04 -24.89
N ALA A 107 7.64 -0.19 -24.20
CA ALA A 107 8.95 0.39 -24.55
C ALA A 107 9.85 -0.55 -25.38
N ASN A 108 9.33 -1.71 -25.80
CA ASN A 108 9.92 -2.49 -26.88
C ASN A 108 8.98 -2.41 -28.08
N PRO A 109 9.11 -1.40 -28.97
CA PRO A 109 8.62 -1.61 -30.32
C PRO A 109 9.43 -2.78 -30.83
N ASP A 110 8.76 -3.92 -31.09
CA ASP A 110 9.37 -4.96 -31.91
C ASP A 110 10.07 -4.27 -33.08
N PRO A 111 11.33 -4.62 -33.41
CA PRO A 111 11.99 -4.03 -34.56
C PRO A 111 11.08 -4.32 -35.76
N VAL A 112 10.38 -3.30 -36.24
CA VAL A 112 9.64 -3.36 -37.49
C VAL A 112 10.67 -3.72 -38.52
N VAL A 113 10.68 -4.98 -38.90
CA VAL A 113 11.46 -5.51 -40.01
C VAL A 113 11.07 -4.65 -41.19
N GLN A 114 11.96 -3.73 -41.57
CA GLN A 114 11.88 -3.06 -42.86
C GLN A 114 12.12 -4.14 -43.91
N GLU A 115 11.05 -4.81 -44.34
CA GLU A 115 11.09 -5.56 -45.59
C GLU A 115 11.27 -4.55 -46.72
N SER A 116 12.52 -4.32 -47.07
CA SER A 116 12.93 -3.78 -48.35
C SER A 116 12.66 -4.83 -49.43
N ASN A 117 11.62 -4.64 -50.24
CA ASN A 117 11.45 -5.29 -51.55
C ASN A 117 10.84 -4.22 -52.46
N SER A 118 11.65 -3.46 -53.20
CA SER A 118 12.25 -3.80 -54.50
C SER A 118 11.20 -4.09 -55.57
#